data_AF-A0A1Q6UL80-F1
#
_entry.id   AF-A0A1Q6UL80-F1
#
_cell.length_a   1.000
_cell.length_b   1.000
_cell.length_c   1.000
_cell.angle_alpha   90.00
_cell.angle_beta   90.00
_cell.angle_gamma   90.00
#
_symmetry.space_group_name_H-M   'P 1'
#
loop_
_entity.id
_entity.type
_entity.pdbx_description
1 polymer ?
#
loop_
_entity_poly.entity_id
_entity_poly.type
_entity_poly.pdbx_seq_one_letter_code
_entity_poly.pdbx_strand_id
1 'polypeptide(L)'
;MKTYSVLFPRFRSAAAAFFVIAAIPAANAELPSSPLGEAYTISGSETVHGEWGAAYEIVPGGVLNVLGDGATFIVSYNQNYYSTLSGDGTINIGSDAEAGRMVVTSAEPVANDGWVNIVNFGGTVNVGARGDLSISGDYPSHWGSIFTIGTLNIRGTVSVMSPDSNSSYFCVKNLSLYDGGAFESALDVMTSDGGVYDLYSGGMSTGRLRVNGGSFTLNLRAENALGAMPLISFDTDTGSNFRINAYAENSFRVLEFNANSVLELSIADGAVLTVGDLTTKSMVSGVAGAEIVFYDYRADAFILGDSELWVEGNRLYIPSVDTYVTLTAYDGGGNLLQGEWFYDWNGESGRLVLNAVPEPAAVAAILGASALAFAARRRRD
;
A
#
# COMPACT_ATOMS: atom_id res chain seq x y z
N MET A 1 10.94 24.48 26.08
CA MET A 1 11.81 23.39 25.60
C MET A 1 11.48 22.14 26.41
N LYS A 2 10.48 21.38 25.97
CA LYS A 2 10.05 20.14 26.62
C LYS A 2 10.35 19.00 25.66
N THR A 3 11.38 18.22 25.98
CA THR A 3 11.68 16.94 25.36
C THR A 3 10.59 15.96 25.78
N TYR A 4 9.64 15.70 24.89
CA TYR A 4 8.76 14.55 25.01
C TYR A 4 9.49 13.34 24.43
N SER A 5 10.14 12.56 25.29
CA SER A 5 10.57 11.21 24.96
C SER A 5 9.32 10.34 24.86
N VAL A 6 8.81 10.11 23.65
CA VAL A 6 7.84 9.05 23.42
C VAL A 6 8.67 7.78 23.21
N LEU A 7 8.74 6.95 24.25
CA LEU A 7 9.22 5.58 24.14
C LEU A 7 8.32 4.86 23.12
N PHE A 8 8.89 4.51 21.97
CA PHE A 8 8.27 3.60 21.01
C PHE A 8 7.94 2.27 21.70
N PRO A 9 6.69 1.79 21.69
CA PRO A 9 6.47 0.37 21.88
C PRO A 9 6.99 -0.31 20.61
N ARG A 10 8.16 -0.94 20.72
CA ARG A 10 8.68 -1.89 19.73
C ARG A 10 7.55 -2.84 19.33
N PHE A 11 7.40 -3.03 18.02
CA PHE A 11 6.58 -4.04 17.36
C PHE A 11 6.32 -5.25 18.25
N ARG A 12 5.09 -5.35 18.76
CA ARG A 12 4.56 -6.59 19.31
C ARG A 12 3.54 -7.10 18.31
N SER A 13 3.97 -7.93 17.38
CA SER A 13 3.05 -8.84 16.69
C SER A 13 3.60 -10.25 16.76
N ALA A 14 2.71 -11.19 17.06
CA ALA A 14 3.01 -12.54 17.55
C ALA A 14 3.29 -13.56 16.43
N ALA A 15 3.86 -13.12 15.31
CA ALA A 15 4.10 -13.98 14.13
C ALA A 15 5.55 -13.98 13.61
N ALA A 16 6.50 -13.29 14.28
CA ALA A 16 7.91 -13.42 13.97
C ALA A 16 8.47 -14.73 14.54
N ALA A 17 8.10 -15.86 13.94
CA ALA A 17 8.74 -17.13 14.21
C ALA A 17 10.15 -17.09 13.60
N PHE A 18 11.13 -16.74 14.43
CA PHE A 18 12.54 -16.76 14.07
C PHE A 18 12.98 -18.21 13.86
N PHE A 19 12.90 -18.71 12.62
CA PHE A 19 13.40 -20.03 12.27
C PHE A 19 14.81 -19.93 11.73
N VAL A 20 15.76 -20.38 12.55
CA VAL A 20 17.12 -20.73 12.13
C VAL A 20 17.01 -21.70 10.96
N ILE A 21 17.72 -21.41 9.86
CA ILE A 21 17.94 -22.37 8.78
C ILE A 21 18.69 -23.56 9.41
N ALA A 22 17.96 -24.58 9.87
CA ALA A 22 18.56 -25.88 10.08
C ALA A 22 19.04 -26.33 8.70
N ALA A 23 20.31 -26.68 8.57
CA ALA A 23 20.90 -27.15 7.32
C ALA A 23 20.10 -28.37 6.82
N ILE A 24 19.16 -28.14 5.91
CA ILE A 24 18.47 -29.21 5.20
C ILE A 24 19.50 -29.79 4.24
N PRO A 25 19.82 -31.10 4.32
CA PRO A 25 20.75 -31.69 3.36
C PRO A 25 20.15 -31.54 1.96
N ALA A 26 20.89 -30.88 1.07
CA ALA A 26 20.50 -30.67 -0.31
C ALA A 26 20.31 -32.03 -1.00
N ALA A 27 19.07 -32.35 -1.38
CA ALA A 27 18.85 -33.24 -2.49
C ALA A 27 19.24 -32.42 -3.74
N ASN A 28 20.45 -32.62 -4.26
CA ASN A 28 20.99 -31.88 -5.40
C ASN A 28 20.19 -32.17 -6.69
N ALA A 29 19.02 -31.55 -6.82
CA ALA A 29 18.53 -31.13 -8.12
C ALA A 29 19.15 -29.75 -8.39
N GLU A 30 19.88 -29.62 -9.50
CA GLU A 30 20.38 -28.32 -9.94
C GLU A 30 19.24 -27.61 -10.68
N LEU A 31 19.00 -26.34 -10.33
CA LEU A 31 18.06 -25.49 -11.04
C LEU A 31 18.33 -25.51 -12.55
N PRO A 32 17.30 -25.46 -13.41
CA PRO A 32 17.50 -25.28 -14.84
C PRO A 32 18.33 -24.02 -15.11
N SER A 33 19.14 -24.05 -16.16
CA SER A 33 19.96 -22.91 -16.56
C SER A 33 19.10 -21.65 -16.79
N SER A 34 19.60 -20.51 -16.32
CA SER A 34 19.02 -19.18 -16.63
C SER A 34 19.19 -18.87 -18.13
N PRO A 35 18.18 -18.29 -18.82
CA PRO A 35 16.85 -17.98 -18.30
C PRO A 35 15.92 -19.20 -18.22
N LEU A 36 15.10 -19.27 -17.17
CA LEU A 36 14.03 -20.25 -17.05
C LEU A 36 12.82 -19.81 -17.90
N GLY A 37 12.61 -20.48 -19.03
CA GLY A 37 11.48 -20.23 -19.95
C GLY A 37 10.35 -21.25 -19.92
N GLU A 38 10.52 -22.35 -19.20
CA GLU A 38 9.52 -23.42 -19.06
C GLU A 38 9.09 -23.57 -17.59
N ALA A 39 8.14 -24.47 -17.34
CA ALA A 39 7.72 -24.81 -15.99
C ALA A 39 8.73 -25.74 -15.31
N TYR A 40 9.16 -25.38 -14.10
CA TYR A 40 10.02 -26.19 -13.25
C TYR A 40 9.48 -26.24 -11.82
N THR A 41 9.66 -27.37 -11.14
CA THR A 41 9.18 -27.56 -9.77
C THR A 41 10.31 -27.98 -8.86
N ILE A 42 10.59 -27.14 -7.86
CA ILE A 42 11.43 -27.44 -6.71
C ILE A 42 10.58 -28.22 -5.70
N SER A 43 10.94 -29.48 -5.45
CA SER A 43 10.33 -30.32 -4.40
C SER A 43 11.27 -30.59 -3.22
N GLY A 44 12.52 -30.15 -3.32
CA GLY A 44 13.57 -30.27 -2.29
C GLY A 44 14.11 -28.90 -1.90
N SER A 45 15.42 -28.75 -1.75
CA SER A 45 16.03 -27.43 -1.49
C SER A 45 16.98 -27.07 -2.63
N GLU A 46 16.76 -25.91 -3.23
CA GLU A 46 17.58 -25.40 -4.33
C GLU A 46 17.95 -23.92 -4.08
N THR A 47 19.16 -23.54 -4.48
CA THR A 47 19.73 -22.21 -4.18
C THR A 47 20.22 -21.55 -5.46
N VAL A 48 19.86 -20.28 -5.66
CA VAL A 48 20.59 -19.37 -6.56
C VAL A 48 21.53 -18.51 -5.76
N HIS A 49 22.72 -18.30 -6.29
CA HIS A 49 23.71 -17.42 -5.70
C HIS A 49 23.79 -16.12 -6.51
N GLY A 50 24.06 -15.01 -5.81
CA GLY A 50 24.46 -13.77 -6.47
C GLY A 50 25.78 -14.00 -7.20
N GLU A 51 25.76 -13.89 -8.52
CA GLU A 51 26.95 -14.09 -9.36
C GLU A 51 27.29 -12.81 -10.12
N TRP A 52 28.58 -12.60 -10.33
CA TRP A 52 29.04 -11.43 -11.08
C TRP A 52 28.62 -11.56 -12.55
N GLY A 53 27.86 -10.58 -13.04
CA GLY A 53 27.45 -10.51 -14.44
C GLY A 53 26.20 -11.33 -14.81
N ALA A 54 25.53 -11.98 -13.85
CA ALA A 54 24.32 -12.76 -14.14
C ALA A 54 23.32 -12.76 -12.97
N ALA A 55 22.05 -12.53 -13.30
CA ALA A 55 20.91 -12.84 -12.44
C ALA A 55 20.33 -14.20 -12.84
N TYR A 56 19.74 -14.93 -11.90
CA TYR A 56 18.81 -15.98 -12.28
C TYR A 56 17.53 -15.34 -12.81
N GLU A 57 17.25 -15.54 -14.09
CA GLU A 57 16.14 -14.89 -14.78
C GLU A 57 15.02 -15.89 -15.03
N ILE A 58 13.79 -15.53 -14.64
CA ILE A 58 12.58 -16.25 -15.05
C ILE A 58 11.86 -15.37 -16.07
N VAL A 59 11.94 -15.75 -17.35
CA VAL A 59 11.42 -14.94 -18.45
C VAL A 59 9.89 -15.04 -18.56
N PRO A 60 9.22 -14.14 -19.30
CA PRO A 60 7.79 -14.27 -19.58
C PRO A 60 7.43 -15.68 -20.08
N GLY A 61 6.45 -16.31 -19.45
CA GLY A 61 6.03 -17.69 -19.73
C GLY A 61 6.76 -18.77 -18.90
N GLY A 62 7.91 -18.46 -18.32
CA GLY A 62 8.60 -19.32 -17.35
C GLY A 62 7.82 -19.39 -16.04
N VAL A 63 7.78 -20.58 -15.43
CA VAL A 63 7.06 -20.83 -14.17
C VAL A 63 7.95 -21.61 -13.21
N LEU A 64 8.26 -21.03 -12.06
CA LEU A 64 8.94 -21.71 -10.97
C LEU A 64 7.93 -22.08 -9.88
N ASN A 65 7.76 -23.37 -9.62
CA ASN A 65 6.93 -23.86 -8.53
C ASN A 65 7.81 -24.32 -7.37
N VAL A 66 7.49 -23.91 -6.16
CA VAL A 66 8.10 -24.40 -4.91
C VAL A 66 7.00 -25.12 -4.14
N LEU A 67 6.91 -26.43 -4.34
CA LEU A 67 5.78 -27.26 -3.89
C LEU A 67 6.29 -28.58 -3.29
N GLY A 68 5.89 -28.83 -2.05
CA GLY A 68 6.17 -30.07 -1.33
C GLY A 68 6.60 -29.84 0.11
N ASP A 69 6.50 -30.88 0.92
CA ASP A 69 6.98 -30.85 2.31
C ASP A 69 8.50 -30.69 2.33
N GLY A 70 8.98 -29.53 2.78
CA GLY A 70 10.40 -29.16 2.78
C GLY A 70 10.89 -28.47 1.50
N ALA A 71 10.02 -28.25 0.51
CA ALA A 71 10.36 -27.53 -0.71
C ALA A 71 10.80 -26.09 -0.39
N THR A 72 12.05 -25.75 -0.71
CA THR A 72 12.67 -24.47 -0.37
C THR A 72 13.48 -23.93 -1.56
N PHE A 73 13.14 -22.72 -1.98
CA PHE A 73 13.93 -21.93 -2.93
C PHE A 73 14.72 -20.85 -2.19
N ILE A 74 16.04 -20.87 -2.29
CA ILE A 74 16.92 -19.93 -1.58
C ILE A 74 17.53 -18.96 -2.60
N VAL A 75 17.31 -17.67 -2.39
CA VAL A 75 17.97 -16.58 -3.12
C VAL A 75 19.08 -16.04 -2.23
N SER A 76 20.29 -16.53 -2.43
CA SER A 76 21.47 -16.17 -1.63
C SER A 76 22.24 -15.04 -2.29
N TYR A 77 22.29 -13.85 -1.69
CA TYR A 77 22.98 -12.69 -2.28
C TYR A 77 24.26 -12.33 -1.52
N ASN A 78 25.26 -11.85 -2.26
CA ASN A 78 26.59 -11.47 -1.74
C ASN A 78 27.28 -10.37 -2.57
N GLN A 79 26.62 -9.80 -3.57
CA GLN A 79 27.22 -8.81 -4.48
C GLN A 79 26.20 -7.75 -4.92
N ASN A 80 26.70 -6.56 -5.26
CA ASN A 80 25.93 -5.33 -5.29
C ASN A 80 25.63 -4.76 -6.69
N TYR A 81 26.23 -5.30 -7.76
CA TYR A 81 26.10 -4.74 -9.12
C TYR A 81 24.99 -5.35 -9.98
N TYR A 82 24.56 -6.58 -9.68
CA TYR A 82 23.48 -7.27 -10.40
C TYR A 82 22.49 -7.86 -9.40
N SER A 83 21.22 -7.93 -9.79
CA SER A 83 20.21 -8.66 -9.03
C SER A 83 20.56 -10.14 -8.97
N THR A 84 20.24 -10.80 -7.86
CA THR A 84 20.38 -12.26 -7.75
C THR A 84 19.22 -12.96 -8.48
N LEU A 85 18.03 -12.36 -8.42
CA LEU A 85 16.82 -12.86 -9.06
C LEU A 85 16.16 -11.74 -9.86
N SER A 86 15.79 -12.03 -11.11
CA SER A 86 15.08 -11.09 -11.98
C SER A 86 14.10 -11.78 -12.93
N GLY A 87 13.38 -10.97 -13.69
CA GLY A 87 12.50 -11.43 -14.77
C GLY A 87 11.03 -11.14 -14.52
N ASP A 88 10.21 -11.60 -15.47
CA ASP A 88 8.79 -11.26 -15.61
C ASP A 88 7.88 -12.50 -15.66
N GLY A 89 8.41 -13.68 -15.32
CA GLY A 89 7.68 -14.93 -15.24
C GLY A 89 6.80 -15.07 -13.99
N THR A 90 6.54 -16.31 -13.59
CA THR A 90 5.72 -16.63 -12.41
C THR A 90 6.49 -17.46 -11.39
N ILE A 91 6.37 -17.13 -10.10
CA ILE A 91 6.84 -17.94 -8.98
C ILE A 91 5.63 -18.33 -8.13
N ASN A 92 5.43 -19.63 -7.91
CA ASN A 92 4.39 -20.15 -7.02
C ASN A 92 5.05 -20.77 -5.79
N ILE A 93 4.68 -20.29 -4.61
CA ILE A 93 5.25 -20.70 -3.32
C ILE A 93 4.14 -21.34 -2.50
N GLY A 94 4.19 -22.67 -2.37
CA GLY A 94 3.13 -23.44 -1.75
C GLY A 94 1.79 -23.36 -2.50
N SER A 95 0.81 -24.07 -1.98
CA SER A 95 -0.57 -24.08 -2.46
C SER A 95 -1.55 -24.24 -1.30
N ASP A 96 -2.82 -24.49 -1.57
CA ASP A 96 -3.79 -24.85 -0.54
C ASP A 96 -3.53 -26.26 0.01
N ALA A 97 -2.87 -27.12 -0.76
CA ALA A 97 -2.61 -28.52 -0.42
C ALA A 97 -1.15 -28.77 0.02
N GLU A 98 -0.19 -28.06 -0.58
CA GLU A 98 1.24 -28.35 -0.43
C GLU A 98 1.98 -27.17 0.18
N ALA A 99 2.92 -27.47 1.08
CA ALA A 99 3.82 -26.45 1.60
C ALA A 99 4.80 -25.98 0.52
N GLY A 100 5.41 -24.81 0.74
CA GLY A 100 6.50 -24.31 -0.09
C GLY A 100 7.10 -23.07 0.52
N ARG A 101 8.41 -22.89 0.38
CA ARG A 101 9.11 -21.79 1.01
C ARG A 101 10.08 -21.10 0.06
N MET A 102 10.08 -19.78 0.04
CA MET A 102 11.14 -18.98 -0.58
C MET A 102 11.86 -18.18 0.49
N VAL A 103 13.18 -18.24 0.49
CA VAL A 103 14.03 -17.49 1.43
C VAL A 103 14.99 -16.61 0.64
N VAL A 104 14.91 -15.30 0.84
CA VAL A 104 15.89 -14.34 0.30
C VAL A 104 16.81 -13.93 1.43
N THR A 105 18.11 -14.23 1.31
CA THR A 105 19.04 -14.00 2.42
C THR A 105 20.50 -13.84 2.02
N SER A 106 21.29 -13.18 2.86
CA SER A 106 22.74 -13.15 2.73
C SER A 106 23.40 -14.25 3.55
N ALA A 107 24.51 -14.80 3.03
CA ALA A 107 25.35 -15.71 3.81
C ALA A 107 26.37 -14.96 4.69
N GLU A 108 26.68 -13.72 4.34
CA GLU A 108 27.69 -12.86 4.96
C GLU A 108 27.12 -11.44 5.16
N PRO A 109 27.73 -10.62 6.04
CA PRO A 109 27.39 -9.21 6.16
C PRO A 109 27.57 -8.47 4.82
N VAL A 110 26.71 -7.49 4.55
CA VAL A 110 26.73 -6.71 3.31
C VAL A 110 27.08 -5.25 3.56
N ALA A 111 27.76 -4.62 2.60
CA ALA A 111 28.03 -3.18 2.66
C ALA A 111 26.74 -2.37 2.41
N ASN A 112 26.65 -1.15 2.96
CA ASN A 112 25.45 -0.31 2.81
C ASN A 112 25.28 0.36 1.44
N ASP A 113 26.38 0.60 0.72
CA ASP A 113 26.38 1.45 -0.48
C ASP A 113 26.59 0.66 -1.80
N GLY A 114 26.08 1.24 -2.90
CA GLY A 114 26.34 0.78 -4.26
C GLY A 114 25.56 -0.47 -4.68
N TRP A 115 24.43 -0.75 -4.03
CA TRP A 115 23.58 -1.89 -4.35
C TRP A 115 22.50 -1.54 -5.37
N VAL A 116 22.37 -2.39 -6.37
CA VAL A 116 21.11 -2.55 -7.11
C VAL A 116 20.12 -3.38 -6.30
N ASN A 117 18.88 -3.47 -6.78
CA ASN A 117 17.87 -4.37 -6.23
C ASN A 117 18.42 -5.81 -6.14
N ILE A 118 18.36 -6.42 -4.96
CA ILE A 118 18.71 -7.84 -4.74
C ILE A 118 17.75 -8.73 -5.55
N VAL A 119 16.45 -8.43 -5.42
CA VAL A 119 15.39 -9.02 -6.23
C VAL A 119 14.77 -7.92 -7.06
N ASN A 120 14.85 -8.07 -8.39
CA ASN A 120 14.25 -7.16 -9.35
C ASN A 120 13.30 -7.95 -10.27
N PHE A 121 12.15 -8.36 -9.73
CA PHE A 121 11.25 -9.30 -10.36
C PHE A 121 9.95 -8.60 -10.77
N GLY A 122 9.80 -8.23 -12.04
CA GLY A 122 8.58 -7.59 -12.56
C GLY A 122 7.41 -8.55 -12.76
N GLY A 123 7.65 -9.86 -12.58
CA GLY A 123 6.67 -10.92 -12.74
C GLY A 123 5.67 -11.07 -11.60
N THR A 124 5.03 -12.23 -11.56
CA THR A 124 4.02 -12.58 -10.54
C THR A 124 4.59 -13.55 -9.51
N VAL A 125 4.43 -13.22 -8.24
CA VAL A 125 4.73 -14.10 -7.10
C VAL A 125 3.42 -14.45 -6.40
N ASN A 126 3.09 -15.73 -6.37
CA ASN A 126 1.92 -16.27 -5.67
C ASN A 126 2.37 -17.00 -4.42
N VAL A 127 1.94 -16.54 -3.26
CA VAL A 127 2.13 -17.23 -1.98
C VAL A 127 0.82 -17.92 -1.61
N GLY A 128 0.75 -19.24 -1.83
CA GLY A 128 -0.43 -20.06 -1.50
C GLY A 128 -0.69 -20.11 0.01
N ALA A 129 -1.84 -20.66 0.44
CA ALA A 129 -2.21 -20.66 1.85
C ALA A 129 -1.19 -21.38 2.77
N ARG A 130 -0.45 -22.35 2.24
CA ARG A 130 0.67 -23.05 2.92
C ARG A 130 2.06 -22.58 2.44
N GLY A 131 2.11 -21.43 1.77
CA GLY A 131 3.33 -20.80 1.28
C GLY A 131 3.95 -19.82 2.28
N ASP A 132 5.28 -19.75 2.28
CA ASP A 132 6.07 -18.81 3.09
C ASP A 132 7.12 -18.12 2.23
N LEU A 133 7.06 -16.79 2.11
CA LEU A 133 8.12 -15.96 1.53
C LEU A 133 8.79 -15.17 2.66
N SER A 134 10.05 -15.47 2.93
CA SER A 134 10.83 -14.84 3.99
C SER A 134 12.02 -14.10 3.40
N ILE A 135 12.15 -12.81 3.72
CA ILE A 135 13.32 -12.00 3.45
C ILE A 135 14.02 -11.72 4.78
N SER A 136 15.28 -12.14 4.87
CA SER A 136 16.02 -12.16 6.13
C SER A 136 17.54 -12.03 5.89
N GLY A 137 18.31 -11.97 6.97
CA GLY A 137 19.76 -11.77 6.89
C GLY A 137 20.11 -10.29 6.86
N ASP A 138 21.31 -9.98 6.39
CA ASP A 138 21.81 -8.61 6.31
C ASP A 138 21.58 -8.08 4.90
N TYR A 139 20.96 -6.91 4.75
CA TYR A 139 20.76 -6.24 3.46
C TYR A 139 21.09 -4.74 3.58
N PRO A 140 21.55 -4.08 2.51
CA PRO A 140 22.00 -2.70 2.54
C PRO A 140 20.93 -1.77 3.10
N SER A 141 21.36 -0.74 3.84
CA SER A 141 20.49 0.36 4.26
C SER A 141 20.87 1.64 3.53
N HIS A 142 20.09 2.00 2.50
CA HIS A 142 20.20 3.26 1.78
C HIS A 142 18.82 3.76 1.31
N TRP A 143 18.76 4.99 0.84
CA TRP A 143 17.53 5.58 0.31
C TRP A 143 17.20 5.03 -1.08
N GLY A 144 16.56 3.86 -1.13
CA GLY A 144 16.27 3.15 -2.37
C GLY A 144 15.49 1.87 -2.14
N SER A 145 14.88 1.37 -3.21
CA SER A 145 14.32 0.01 -3.19
C SER A 145 15.45 -1.00 -3.20
N ILE A 146 15.28 -2.11 -2.48
CA ILE A 146 16.23 -3.24 -2.50
C ILE A 146 15.55 -4.56 -2.91
N PHE A 147 14.22 -4.59 -2.81
CA PHE A 147 13.37 -5.64 -3.34
C PHE A 147 12.27 -4.98 -4.17
N THR A 148 12.07 -5.47 -5.38
CA THR A 148 10.99 -5.03 -6.27
C THR A 148 10.25 -6.25 -6.81
N ILE A 149 8.93 -6.28 -6.61
CA ILE A 149 8.03 -7.30 -7.13
C ILE A 149 6.93 -6.62 -7.97
N GLY A 150 6.70 -7.14 -9.18
CA GLY A 150 5.62 -6.65 -10.04
C GLY A 150 4.24 -6.95 -9.46
N THR A 151 3.90 -8.22 -9.30
CA THR A 151 2.63 -8.64 -8.70
C THR A 151 2.88 -9.61 -7.55
N LEU A 152 2.34 -9.32 -6.37
CA LEU A 152 2.43 -10.17 -5.19
C LEU A 152 1.03 -10.55 -4.70
N ASN A 153 0.71 -11.83 -4.79
CA ASN A 153 -0.57 -12.39 -4.32
C ASN A 153 -0.33 -13.22 -3.06
N ILE A 154 -0.99 -12.87 -1.96
CA ILE A 154 -0.70 -13.42 -0.63
C ILE A 154 -1.93 -14.08 -0.04
N ARG A 155 -1.92 -15.42 0.01
CA ARG A 155 -2.84 -16.24 0.82
C ARG A 155 -2.13 -16.87 2.02
N GLY A 156 -0.81 -17.05 1.94
CA GLY A 156 0.04 -17.51 3.03
C GLY A 156 0.75 -16.34 3.72
N THR A 157 2.05 -16.50 3.97
CA THR A 157 2.85 -15.53 4.74
C THR A 157 3.95 -14.89 3.89
N VAL A 158 4.06 -13.57 3.99
CA VAL A 158 5.23 -12.81 3.53
C VAL A 158 5.82 -12.07 4.73
N SER A 159 7.11 -12.25 4.99
CA SER A 159 7.84 -11.59 6.07
C SER A 159 9.13 -10.95 5.56
N VAL A 160 9.32 -9.66 5.83
CA VAL A 160 10.54 -8.91 5.55
C VAL A 160 11.12 -8.45 6.87
N MET A 161 12.17 -9.14 7.34
CA MET A 161 12.78 -8.92 8.65
C MET A 161 14.07 -8.13 8.51
N SER A 162 14.25 -7.07 9.30
CA SER A 162 15.50 -6.32 9.38
C SER A 162 16.06 -6.41 10.81
N PRO A 163 17.35 -6.77 11.01
CA PRO A 163 17.94 -6.83 12.35
C PRO A 163 18.04 -5.44 12.99
N ASP A 164 18.23 -4.40 12.17
CA ASP A 164 18.39 -3.00 12.58
C ASP A 164 17.41 -2.08 11.82
N SER A 165 17.36 -0.81 12.21
CA SER A 165 16.64 0.21 11.43
C SER A 165 17.24 0.32 10.04
N ASN A 166 16.41 0.17 9.01
CA ASN A 166 16.84 0.20 7.62
C ASN A 166 16.07 1.28 6.84
N SER A 167 16.79 2.07 6.02
CA SER A 167 16.22 3.18 5.25
C SER A 167 15.75 2.81 3.85
N SER A 168 15.92 1.55 3.45
CA SER A 168 15.52 1.01 2.16
C SER A 168 14.06 0.57 2.13
N TYR A 169 13.57 0.32 0.91
CA TYR A 169 12.15 0.06 0.66
C TYR A 169 11.92 -1.31 0.04
N PHE A 170 10.75 -1.86 0.37
CA PHE A 170 10.16 -2.98 -0.33
C PHE A 170 9.14 -2.43 -1.34
N CYS A 171 9.45 -2.53 -2.63
CA CYS A 171 8.60 -2.02 -3.69
C CYS A 171 7.71 -3.15 -4.24
N VAL A 172 6.40 -2.90 -4.28
CA VAL A 172 5.44 -3.78 -4.97
C VAL A 172 4.56 -2.92 -5.85
N LYS A 173 4.37 -3.34 -7.11
CA LYS A 173 3.45 -2.63 -8.01
C LYS A 173 2.00 -3.03 -7.76
N ASN A 174 1.70 -4.32 -7.79
CA ASN A 174 0.36 -4.85 -7.53
C ASN A 174 0.39 -5.80 -6.33
N LEU A 175 -0.48 -5.57 -5.35
CA LEU A 175 -0.58 -6.39 -4.14
C LEU A 175 -2.02 -6.88 -3.98
N SER A 176 -2.20 -8.18 -3.80
CA SER A 176 -3.47 -8.73 -3.32
C SER A 176 -3.23 -9.49 -2.03
N LEU A 177 -3.75 -8.97 -0.92
CA LEU A 177 -3.71 -9.65 0.36
C LEU A 177 -5.09 -10.27 0.63
N TYR A 178 -5.15 -11.59 0.56
CA TYR A 178 -6.39 -12.35 0.71
C TYR A 178 -6.68 -12.65 2.20
N ASP A 179 -7.90 -13.10 2.46
CA ASP A 179 -8.28 -13.65 3.77
C ASP A 179 -7.34 -14.78 4.20
N GLY A 180 -6.89 -14.73 5.45
CA GLY A 180 -5.92 -15.67 6.02
C GLY A 180 -4.45 -15.40 5.67
N GLY A 181 -4.19 -14.51 4.70
CA GLY A 181 -2.84 -14.08 4.35
C GLY A 181 -2.27 -13.06 5.33
N ALA A 182 -0.94 -13.03 5.46
CA ALA A 182 -0.22 -12.06 6.27
C ALA A 182 0.98 -11.46 5.50
N PHE A 183 1.17 -10.15 5.62
CA PHE A 183 2.32 -9.43 5.10
C PHE A 183 2.92 -8.53 6.17
N GLU A 184 4.07 -8.92 6.69
CA GLU A 184 4.81 -8.13 7.69
C GLU A 184 6.12 -7.63 7.09
N SER A 185 6.36 -6.33 7.15
CA SER A 185 7.59 -5.71 6.66
C SER A 185 8.18 -4.75 7.68
N ALA A 186 9.42 -5.02 8.07
CA ALA A 186 10.26 -4.10 8.82
C ALA A 186 10.70 -2.89 7.98
N LEU A 187 10.67 -3.02 6.65
CA LEU A 187 10.90 -1.93 5.70
C LEU A 187 9.60 -1.17 5.44
N ASP A 188 9.74 0.10 5.06
CA ASP A 188 8.64 0.82 4.44
C ASP A 188 8.26 0.14 3.12
N VAL A 189 6.97 0.12 2.83
CA VAL A 189 6.46 -0.38 1.55
C VAL A 189 6.29 0.81 0.60
N MET A 190 6.85 0.71 -0.59
CA MET A 190 6.77 1.76 -1.61
C MET A 190 5.87 1.32 -2.77
N THR A 191 5.00 2.22 -3.20
CA THR A 191 4.12 2.00 -4.34
C THR A 191 4.87 2.22 -5.66
N SER A 192 4.27 1.73 -6.75
CA SER A 192 4.75 1.96 -8.12
C SER A 192 3.64 2.57 -8.97
N ASP A 193 4.01 3.33 -10.00
CA ASP A 193 3.07 3.99 -10.90
C ASP A 193 2.16 2.97 -11.63
N GLY A 194 0.87 3.28 -11.65
CA GLY A 194 -0.20 2.43 -12.14
C GLY A 194 -0.47 1.19 -11.28
N GLY A 195 0.06 1.15 -10.06
CA GLY A 195 -0.09 0.04 -9.13
C GLY A 195 -1.47 -0.02 -8.45
N VAL A 196 -1.90 -1.24 -8.12
CA VAL A 196 -3.17 -1.49 -7.42
C VAL A 196 -2.97 -2.44 -6.24
N TYR A 197 -3.40 -2.01 -5.05
CA TYR A 197 -3.42 -2.85 -3.86
C TYR A 197 -4.87 -3.20 -3.51
N ASP A 198 -5.17 -4.49 -3.42
CA ASP A 198 -6.44 -5.04 -2.97
C ASP A 198 -6.26 -5.73 -1.61
N LEU A 199 -6.76 -5.10 -0.55
CA LEU A 199 -6.65 -5.61 0.81
C LEU A 199 -7.98 -6.20 1.25
N TYR A 200 -8.07 -7.54 1.17
CA TYR A 200 -9.20 -8.32 1.67
C TYR A 200 -9.02 -8.72 3.13
N SER A 201 -7.91 -8.36 3.79
CA SER A 201 -7.68 -8.65 5.21
C SER A 201 -6.86 -7.56 5.91
N GLY A 202 -6.90 -7.55 7.25
CA GLY A 202 -6.06 -6.72 8.12
C GLY A 202 -4.63 -7.25 8.32
N GLY A 203 -4.17 -8.16 7.46
CA GLY A 203 -2.89 -8.85 7.62
C GLY A 203 -1.65 -8.06 7.20
N MET A 204 -1.80 -6.81 6.73
CA MET A 204 -0.68 -5.97 6.30
C MET A 204 -0.12 -5.14 7.46
N SER A 205 1.18 -5.27 7.72
CA SER A 205 1.90 -4.56 8.77
C SER A 205 3.21 -4.00 8.21
N THR A 206 3.32 -2.67 8.19
CA THR A 206 4.55 -1.94 7.83
C THR A 206 4.56 -0.60 8.55
N GLY A 207 5.74 -0.04 8.81
CA GLY A 207 5.86 1.27 9.45
C GLY A 207 5.24 2.42 8.65
N ARG A 208 5.33 2.34 7.31
CA ARG A 208 4.82 3.39 6.41
C ARG A 208 4.54 2.83 5.01
N LEU A 209 3.42 3.26 4.43
CA LEU A 209 3.20 3.21 2.98
C LEU A 209 3.70 4.49 2.34
N ARG A 210 4.64 4.37 1.41
CA ARG A 210 5.24 5.47 0.66
C ARG A 210 4.57 5.53 -0.70
N VAL A 211 3.74 6.54 -0.90
CA VAL A 211 3.10 6.81 -2.19
C VAL A 211 4.12 7.48 -3.09
N ASN A 212 4.66 6.73 -4.04
CA ASN A 212 5.57 7.23 -5.05
C ASN A 212 4.84 8.09 -6.11
N GLY A 213 5.60 8.71 -7.01
CA GLY A 213 5.05 9.48 -8.13
C GLY A 213 4.19 8.67 -9.08
N GLY A 214 3.33 9.39 -9.82
CA GLY A 214 2.36 8.78 -10.73
C GLY A 214 1.04 8.44 -10.06
N SER A 215 0.35 7.43 -10.58
CA SER A 215 -0.98 7.00 -10.12
C SER A 215 -0.90 5.73 -9.27
N PHE A 216 -1.71 5.65 -8.21
CA PHE A 216 -1.78 4.44 -7.38
C PHE A 216 -3.19 4.27 -6.79
N THR A 217 -3.68 3.04 -6.70
CA THR A 217 -4.99 2.73 -6.10
C THR A 217 -4.87 1.76 -4.94
N LEU A 218 -5.50 2.09 -3.83
CA LEU A 218 -5.66 1.25 -2.64
C LEU A 218 -7.15 0.91 -2.44
N ASN A 219 -7.50 -0.35 -2.59
CA ASN A 219 -8.84 -0.89 -2.37
C ASN A 219 -8.88 -1.54 -0.98
N LEU A 220 -9.60 -0.90 -0.04
CA LEU A 220 -9.81 -1.40 1.32
C LEU A 220 -11.10 -2.21 1.35
N ARG A 221 -10.96 -3.53 1.21
CA ARG A 221 -12.10 -4.45 1.05
C ARG A 221 -12.51 -5.13 2.35
N ALA A 222 -11.67 -5.04 3.38
CA ALA A 222 -11.95 -5.52 4.72
C ALA A 222 -11.89 -4.39 5.76
N GLU A 223 -12.55 -4.62 6.88
CA GLU A 223 -12.45 -3.77 8.05
C GLU A 223 -11.04 -3.82 8.63
N ASN A 224 -10.54 -2.67 9.09
CA ASN A 224 -9.22 -2.54 9.71
C ASN A 224 -8.06 -3.07 8.84
N ALA A 225 -8.20 -3.06 7.50
CA ALA A 225 -7.16 -3.39 6.55
C ALA A 225 -5.86 -2.59 6.75
N LEU A 226 -5.97 -1.38 7.32
CA LEU A 226 -4.85 -0.48 7.63
C LEU A 226 -4.46 -0.44 9.12
N GLY A 227 -5.08 -1.25 9.98
CA GLY A 227 -4.95 -1.12 11.44
C GLY A 227 -3.51 -1.25 11.97
N ALA A 228 -2.65 -2.00 11.28
CA ALA A 228 -1.23 -2.16 11.61
C ALA A 228 -0.29 -1.26 10.78
N MET A 229 -0.83 -0.36 9.96
CA MET A 229 -0.07 0.57 9.13
C MET A 229 -0.36 2.02 9.57
N PRO A 230 0.50 2.60 10.42
CA PRO A 230 0.17 3.85 11.10
C PRO A 230 0.31 5.10 10.22
N LEU A 231 1.05 5.03 9.11
CA LEU A 231 1.45 6.20 8.33
C LEU A 231 1.33 5.94 6.84
N ILE A 232 0.64 6.85 6.14
CA ILE A 232 0.69 6.98 4.68
C ILE A 232 1.36 8.31 4.35
N SER A 233 2.36 8.29 3.47
CA SER A 233 3.14 9.47 3.13
C SER A 233 3.31 9.61 1.62
N PHE A 234 2.92 10.77 1.09
CA PHE A 234 3.23 11.16 -0.29
C PHE A 234 4.73 11.43 -0.40
N ASP A 235 5.46 10.53 -1.05
CA ASP A 235 6.92 10.47 -0.94
C ASP A 235 7.66 11.45 -1.86
N THR A 236 7.03 11.82 -2.97
CA THR A 236 7.59 12.71 -4.01
C THR A 236 6.84 14.03 -4.10
N ASP A 237 7.54 15.07 -4.55
CA ASP A 237 7.04 16.43 -4.82
C ASP A 237 6.74 16.68 -6.31
N THR A 238 7.00 15.69 -7.17
CA THR A 238 6.85 15.81 -8.63
C THR A 238 5.42 15.60 -9.13
N GLY A 239 4.50 15.19 -8.25
CA GLY A 239 3.12 14.88 -8.57
C GLY A 239 2.78 13.42 -8.30
N SER A 240 1.71 13.19 -7.53
CA SER A 240 1.19 11.85 -7.23
C SER A 240 -0.33 11.91 -7.14
N ASN A 241 -1.00 10.92 -7.72
CA ASN A 241 -2.44 10.77 -7.65
C ASN A 241 -2.77 9.45 -6.97
N PHE A 242 -3.17 9.53 -5.71
CA PHE A 242 -3.41 8.38 -4.84
C PHE A 242 -4.89 8.22 -4.58
N ARG A 243 -5.46 7.13 -5.07
CA ARG A 243 -6.85 6.79 -4.86
C ARG A 243 -7.04 5.78 -3.75
N ILE A 244 -7.93 6.06 -2.81
CA ILE A 244 -8.45 5.11 -1.83
C ILE A 244 -9.90 4.80 -2.16
N ASN A 245 -10.19 3.54 -2.45
CA ASN A 245 -11.55 3.03 -2.50
C ASN A 245 -11.82 2.26 -1.19
N ALA A 246 -12.63 2.83 -0.30
CA ALA A 246 -12.98 2.20 0.97
C ALA A 246 -14.34 1.51 0.88
N TYR A 247 -14.36 0.18 1.00
CA TYR A 247 -15.58 -0.63 0.99
C TYR A 247 -16.01 -1.08 2.39
N ALA A 248 -15.18 -0.83 3.41
CA ALA A 248 -15.40 -1.20 4.79
C ALA A 248 -14.70 -0.18 5.73
N GLU A 249 -15.04 -0.22 7.02
CA GLU A 249 -14.49 0.71 8.02
C GLU A 249 -12.98 0.55 8.21
N ASN A 250 -12.25 1.66 8.07
CA ASN A 250 -10.79 1.66 8.17
C ASN A 250 -10.28 2.92 8.87
N SER A 251 -9.14 2.77 9.52
CA SER A 251 -8.46 3.89 10.16
C SER A 251 -6.95 3.77 10.03
N PHE A 252 -6.27 4.91 9.97
CA PHE A 252 -4.82 5.01 10.12
C PHE A 252 -4.46 6.33 10.80
N ARG A 253 -3.26 6.40 11.37
CA ARG A 253 -2.92 7.44 12.34
C ARG A 253 -2.51 8.75 11.69
N VAL A 254 -1.70 8.72 10.63
CA VAL A 254 -1.13 9.95 10.03
C VAL A 254 -1.19 9.88 8.50
N LEU A 255 -1.64 10.96 7.88
CA LEU A 255 -1.47 11.23 6.45
C LEU A 255 -0.50 12.40 6.25
N GLU A 256 0.58 12.17 5.51
CA GLU A 256 1.57 13.20 5.15
C GLU A 256 1.42 13.62 3.68
N PHE A 257 1.02 14.86 3.44
CA PHE A 257 1.01 15.47 2.11
C PHE A 257 2.40 15.93 1.65
N ASN A 258 2.59 16.00 0.34
CA ASN A 258 3.75 16.63 -0.29
C ASN A 258 3.29 17.53 -1.45
N ALA A 259 4.20 18.27 -2.07
CA ALA A 259 3.84 19.19 -3.15
C ALA A 259 3.20 18.42 -4.32
N ASN A 260 2.15 19.00 -4.90
CA ASN A 260 1.42 18.44 -6.04
C ASN A 260 0.81 17.05 -5.78
N SER A 261 0.53 16.70 -4.51
CA SER A 261 -0.13 15.45 -4.16
C SER A 261 -1.65 15.57 -4.26
N VAL A 262 -2.28 14.57 -4.87
CA VAL A 262 -3.74 14.46 -4.99
C VAL A 262 -4.16 13.18 -4.28
N LEU A 263 -5.03 13.32 -3.28
CA LEU A 263 -5.72 12.21 -2.63
C LEU A 263 -7.13 12.10 -3.20
N GLU A 264 -7.43 11.02 -3.91
CA GLU A 264 -8.75 10.69 -4.39
C GLU A 264 -9.43 9.72 -3.41
N LEU A 265 -10.65 10.03 -2.98
CA LEU A 265 -11.42 9.24 -2.03
C LEU A 265 -12.74 8.80 -2.65
N SER A 266 -13.01 7.50 -2.65
CA SER A 266 -14.31 6.93 -2.95
C SER A 266 -14.68 5.98 -1.81
N ILE A 267 -15.69 6.35 -1.03
CA ILE A 267 -16.06 5.63 0.20
C ILE A 267 -17.47 5.08 0.01
N ALA A 268 -17.60 3.74 -0.01
CA ALA A 268 -18.87 3.05 -0.25
C ALA A 268 -19.89 3.35 0.85
N ASP A 269 -21.18 3.26 0.54
CA ASP A 269 -22.25 3.49 1.52
C ASP A 269 -22.08 2.59 2.75
N GLY A 270 -22.25 3.15 3.94
CA GLY A 270 -22.00 2.49 5.22
C GLY A 270 -20.52 2.28 5.60
N ALA A 271 -19.54 2.61 4.74
CA ALA A 271 -18.12 2.60 5.11
C ALA A 271 -17.66 3.97 5.62
N VAL A 272 -16.64 3.93 6.49
CA VAL A 272 -15.98 5.12 7.06
C VAL A 272 -14.46 4.99 6.95
N LEU A 273 -13.79 6.07 6.55
CA LEU A 273 -12.34 6.19 6.62
C LEU A 273 -11.96 7.27 7.64
N THR A 274 -11.24 6.85 8.67
CA THR A 274 -10.77 7.75 9.74
C THR A 274 -9.27 8.00 9.64
N VAL A 275 -8.87 9.27 9.66
CA VAL A 275 -7.48 9.69 9.70
C VAL A 275 -7.21 10.45 10.98
N GLY A 276 -6.23 9.99 11.76
CA GLY A 276 -5.92 10.63 13.05
C GLY A 276 -5.39 12.06 12.89
N ASP A 277 -4.32 12.22 12.13
CA ASP A 277 -3.58 13.47 11.98
C ASP A 277 -3.24 13.76 10.51
N LEU A 278 -3.24 15.04 10.14
CA LEU A 278 -2.84 15.52 8.83
C LEU A 278 -1.60 16.40 8.97
N THR A 279 -0.57 16.13 8.17
CA THR A 279 0.64 16.94 8.16
C THR A 279 1.30 16.90 6.79
N THR A 280 2.50 17.46 6.68
CA THR A 280 3.32 17.41 5.47
C THR A 280 4.54 16.55 5.67
N LYS A 281 5.05 15.99 4.58
CA LYS A 281 6.29 15.21 4.58
C LYS A 281 7.42 16.01 5.22
N SER A 282 8.07 15.42 6.21
CA SER A 282 9.16 16.05 6.97
C SER A 282 8.78 17.37 7.65
N MET A 283 7.48 17.62 7.89
CA MET A 283 6.94 18.87 8.45
C MET A 283 7.33 20.11 7.63
N VAL A 284 7.45 19.97 6.31
CA VAL A 284 7.73 21.09 5.41
C VAL A 284 6.54 22.06 5.42
N SER A 285 6.81 23.31 5.75
CA SER A 285 5.79 24.35 5.81
C SER A 285 5.38 24.83 4.40
N GLY A 286 4.11 25.19 4.20
CA GLY A 286 3.66 25.87 2.98
C GLY A 286 3.73 25.01 1.71
N VAL A 287 3.45 23.71 1.83
CA VAL A 287 3.39 22.81 0.67
C VAL A 287 2.30 23.30 -0.29
N ALA A 288 2.64 23.38 -1.58
CA ALA A 288 1.74 23.88 -2.61
C ALA A 288 1.17 22.74 -3.48
N GLY A 289 -0.06 22.94 -3.96
CA GLY A 289 -0.69 22.02 -4.92
C GLY A 289 -1.22 20.72 -4.33
N ALA A 290 -1.34 20.61 -3.01
CA ALA A 290 -2.00 19.48 -2.37
C ALA A 290 -3.54 19.56 -2.56
N GLU A 291 -4.18 18.43 -2.84
CA GLU A 291 -5.62 18.33 -3.07
C GLU A 291 -6.22 17.04 -2.48
N ILE A 292 -7.46 17.14 -2.00
CA ILE A 292 -8.33 16.00 -1.70
C ILE A 292 -9.56 16.08 -2.61
N VAL A 293 -9.82 15.01 -3.34
CA VAL A 293 -10.95 14.85 -4.25
C VAL A 293 -11.88 13.77 -3.71
N PHE A 294 -13.14 14.12 -3.46
CA PHE A 294 -14.18 13.20 -3.02
C PHE A 294 -15.06 12.77 -4.18
N TYR A 295 -15.18 11.47 -4.43
CA TYR A 295 -16.12 10.88 -5.38
C TYR A 295 -17.30 10.26 -4.63
N ASP A 296 -18.52 10.55 -5.08
CA ASP A 296 -19.76 10.19 -4.38
C ASP A 296 -19.74 10.69 -2.92
N TYR A 297 -19.52 11.99 -2.78
CA TYR A 297 -19.24 12.63 -1.50
C TYR A 297 -20.38 12.47 -0.48
N ARG A 298 -19.99 12.10 0.74
CA ARG A 298 -20.85 12.10 1.94
C ARG A 298 -20.07 12.66 3.13
N ALA A 299 -20.69 13.55 3.89
CA ALA A 299 -20.03 14.28 4.98
C ALA A 299 -19.63 13.39 6.17
N ASP A 300 -20.24 12.22 6.33
CA ASP A 300 -20.01 11.26 7.41
C ASP A 300 -19.02 10.15 7.05
N ALA A 301 -18.55 10.09 5.80
CA ALA A 301 -17.71 9.00 5.30
C ALA A 301 -16.22 9.20 5.58
N PHE A 302 -15.74 10.44 5.69
CA PHE A 302 -14.33 10.77 5.93
C PHE A 302 -14.18 11.57 7.22
N ILE A 303 -13.52 10.97 8.22
CA ILE A 303 -13.44 11.48 9.58
C ILE A 303 -11.99 11.86 9.91
N LEU A 304 -11.81 13.00 10.57
CA LEU A 304 -10.52 13.56 10.96
C LEU A 304 -10.41 13.64 12.48
N GLY A 305 -9.27 13.24 13.02
CA GLY A 305 -8.96 13.28 14.45
C GLY A 305 -8.26 14.55 14.93
N ASP A 306 -8.11 15.56 14.07
CA ASP A 306 -7.39 16.80 14.38
C ASP A 306 -8.35 17.97 14.62
N SER A 307 -8.37 18.51 15.85
CA SER A 307 -9.24 19.62 16.24
C SER A 307 -8.79 20.98 15.73
N GLU A 308 -7.54 21.12 15.30
CA GLU A 308 -6.95 22.40 14.94
C GLU A 308 -7.20 22.76 13.47
N LEU A 309 -7.78 21.85 12.67
CA LEU A 309 -8.09 22.12 11.27
C LEU A 309 -9.21 23.17 11.13
N TRP A 310 -9.15 23.95 10.05
CA TRP A 310 -10.29 24.75 9.62
C TRP A 310 -10.30 24.91 8.10
N VAL A 311 -11.40 25.43 7.58
CA VAL A 311 -11.58 25.65 6.15
C VAL A 311 -11.55 27.15 5.83
N GLU A 312 -10.89 27.50 4.73
CA GLU A 312 -10.94 28.84 4.13
C GLU A 312 -11.34 28.71 2.65
N GLY A 313 -12.59 29.07 2.33
CA GLY A 313 -13.14 28.90 1.00
C GLY A 313 -13.27 27.42 0.64
N ASN A 314 -12.53 26.96 -0.37
CA ASN A 314 -12.48 25.56 -0.79
C ASN A 314 -11.18 24.85 -0.37
N ARG A 315 -10.52 25.33 0.70
CA ARG A 315 -9.24 24.80 1.15
C ARG A 315 -9.30 24.43 2.62
N LEU A 316 -8.85 23.23 2.94
CA LEU A 316 -8.55 22.80 4.30
C LEU A 316 -7.18 23.36 4.69
N TYR A 317 -7.11 24.07 5.81
CA TYR A 317 -5.86 24.56 6.36
C TYR A 317 -5.35 23.67 7.48
N ILE A 318 -4.08 23.31 7.40
CA ILE A 318 -3.35 22.53 8.38
C ILE A 318 -2.38 23.49 9.12
N PRO A 319 -2.77 24.03 10.28
CA PRO A 319 -1.97 25.05 10.99
C PRO A 319 -0.59 24.59 11.44
N SER A 320 -0.42 23.31 11.76
CA SER A 320 0.84 22.76 12.26
C SER A 320 2.01 22.92 11.27
N VAL A 321 1.70 23.08 9.98
CA VAL A 321 2.64 23.16 8.86
C VAL A 321 2.27 24.26 7.85
N ASP A 322 1.44 25.24 8.26
CA ASP A 322 1.02 26.39 7.44
C ASP A 322 0.70 26.01 5.98
N THR A 323 -0.13 24.98 5.81
CA THR A 323 -0.38 24.37 4.49
C THR A 323 -1.86 24.36 4.18
N TYR A 324 -2.20 24.69 2.93
CA TYR A 324 -3.56 24.59 2.40
C TYR A 324 -3.68 23.38 1.47
N VAL A 325 -4.72 22.60 1.67
CA VAL A 325 -5.10 21.46 0.83
C VAL A 325 -6.43 21.80 0.13
N THR A 326 -6.45 21.76 -1.19
CA THR A 326 -7.67 22.04 -1.97
C THR A 326 -8.70 20.93 -1.77
N LEU A 327 -9.98 21.30 -1.68
CA LEU A 327 -11.09 20.37 -1.54
C LEU A 327 -11.98 20.41 -2.78
N THR A 328 -12.16 19.25 -3.40
CA THR A 328 -13.03 19.05 -4.57
C THR A 328 -13.98 17.89 -4.29
N ALA A 329 -15.27 18.00 -4.62
CA ALA A 329 -16.24 16.93 -4.40
C ALA A 329 -17.17 16.73 -5.59
N TYR A 330 -17.53 15.48 -5.86
CA TYR A 330 -18.46 15.06 -6.89
C TYR A 330 -19.63 14.27 -6.28
N ASP A 331 -20.82 14.38 -6.89
CA ASP A 331 -21.95 13.51 -6.57
C ASP A 331 -21.77 12.09 -7.15
N GLY A 332 -22.65 11.15 -6.81
CA GLY A 332 -22.64 9.78 -7.35
C GLY A 332 -22.90 9.69 -8.86
N GLY A 333 -23.34 10.77 -9.50
CA GLY A 333 -23.45 10.89 -10.96
C GLY A 333 -22.19 11.45 -11.63
N GLY A 334 -21.17 11.85 -10.85
CA GLY A 334 -19.94 12.47 -11.32
C GLY A 334 -20.04 13.98 -11.57
N ASN A 335 -21.11 14.65 -11.15
CA ASN A 335 -21.23 16.10 -11.27
C ASN A 335 -20.46 16.79 -10.15
N LEU A 336 -19.77 17.89 -10.47
CA LEU A 336 -19.04 18.70 -9.50
C LEU A 336 -20.03 19.35 -8.53
N LEU A 337 -19.83 19.11 -7.23
CA LEU A 337 -20.58 19.78 -6.18
C LEU A 337 -20.00 21.17 -5.92
N GLN A 338 -20.86 22.19 -5.93
CA GLN A 338 -20.49 23.56 -5.61
C GLN A 338 -21.14 23.99 -4.29
N GLY A 339 -20.41 24.73 -3.47
CA GLY A 339 -20.92 25.17 -2.18
C GLY A 339 -19.82 25.76 -1.29
N GLU A 340 -20.20 26.02 -0.05
CA GLU A 340 -19.27 26.47 0.98
C GLU A 340 -18.86 25.26 1.85
N TRP A 341 -17.55 25.07 1.98
CA TRP A 341 -16.99 24.06 2.86
C TRP A 341 -16.84 24.60 4.28
N PHE A 342 -17.05 23.76 5.28
CA PHE A 342 -16.67 24.03 6.65
C PHE A 342 -16.20 22.76 7.35
N TYR A 343 -15.40 22.94 8.40
CA TYR A 343 -14.97 21.86 9.27
C TYR A 343 -15.87 21.82 10.50
N ASP A 344 -16.59 20.71 10.68
CA ASP A 344 -17.50 20.51 11.80
C ASP A 344 -16.85 19.60 12.84
N TRP A 345 -16.37 20.20 13.93
CA TRP A 345 -15.75 19.50 15.06
C TRP A 345 -16.76 19.28 16.18
N ASN A 346 -16.98 18.02 16.57
CA ASN A 346 -17.98 17.66 17.58
C ASN A 346 -17.42 17.51 19.01
N GLY A 347 -16.10 17.70 19.21
CA GLY A 347 -15.41 17.48 20.49
C GLY A 347 -14.56 16.21 20.54
N GLU A 348 -14.81 15.25 19.66
CA GLU A 348 -14.09 13.96 19.58
C GLU A 348 -13.50 13.71 18.19
N SER A 349 -14.24 14.09 17.15
CA SER A 349 -13.84 13.96 15.76
C SER A 349 -14.41 15.11 14.93
N GLY A 350 -13.79 15.33 13.77
CA GLY A 350 -14.23 16.34 12.82
C GLY A 350 -14.54 15.76 11.46
N ARG A 351 -15.37 16.49 10.72
CA ARG A 351 -15.78 16.15 9.36
C ARG A 351 -15.76 17.36 8.46
N LEU A 352 -15.46 17.13 7.19
CA LEU A 352 -15.56 18.15 6.15
C LEU A 352 -16.98 18.15 5.62
N VAL A 353 -17.71 19.26 5.84
CA VAL A 353 -19.10 19.40 5.40
C VAL A 353 -19.17 20.40 4.24
N LEU A 354 -19.79 19.98 3.14
CA LEU A 354 -20.09 20.85 2.01
C LEU A 354 -21.57 21.24 2.03
N ASN A 355 -21.86 22.52 2.25
CA ASN A 355 -23.19 23.08 2.06
C ASN A 355 -23.44 23.26 0.55
N ALA A 356 -23.81 22.16 -0.11
CA ALA A 356 -24.00 22.12 -1.55
C ALA A 356 -25.16 23.04 -1.99
N VAL A 357 -24.89 23.88 -2.98
CA VAL A 357 -25.90 24.67 -3.68
C VAL A 357 -26.52 23.77 -4.76
N PRO A 358 -27.84 23.52 -4.73
CA PRO A 358 -28.47 22.65 -5.73
C PRO A 358 -28.25 23.18 -7.14
N GLU A 359 -27.93 22.26 -8.06
CA GLU A 359 -27.89 22.53 -9.50
C GLU A 359 -29.20 23.23 -9.96
N PRO A 360 -29.12 24.32 -10.75
CA PRO A 360 -30.32 25.04 -11.22
C PRO A 360 -31.34 24.13 -11.92
N ALA A 361 -30.88 23.09 -12.62
CA ALA A 361 -31.72 22.10 -13.27
C ALA A 361 -32.51 21.24 -12.26
N ALA A 362 -31.90 20.86 -11.13
CA ALA A 362 -32.57 20.13 -10.05
C ALA A 362 -33.68 20.97 -9.41
N VAL A 363 -33.41 22.26 -9.16
CA VAL A 363 -34.41 23.21 -8.67
C VAL A 363 -35.54 23.38 -9.69
N ALA A 364 -35.21 23.54 -10.98
CA ALA A 364 -36.20 23.65 -12.04
C ALA A 364 -37.07 22.39 -12.19
N ALA A 365 -36.50 21.19 -12.02
CA ALA A 365 -37.24 19.94 -12.06
C ALA A 365 -38.22 19.81 -10.89
N ILE A 366 -37.81 20.16 -9.66
CA ILE A 366 -38.69 20.17 -8.48
C ILE A 366 -39.83 21.18 -8.66
N LEU A 367 -39.51 22.38 -9.13
CA LEU A 367 -40.52 23.41 -9.41
C LEU A 367 -41.46 22.98 -10.54
N GLY A 368 -40.94 22.35 -11.59
CA GLY A 368 -41.72 21.81 -12.70
C GLY A 368 -42.66 20.68 -12.27
N ALA A 369 -42.17 19.73 -11.47
CA ALA A 369 -42.98 18.65 -10.91
C ALA A 369 -44.08 19.21 -9.97
N SER A 370 -43.74 20.20 -9.14
CA SER A 370 -44.70 20.89 -8.28
C SER A 370 -45.77 21.61 -9.11
N ALA A 371 -45.37 22.32 -10.16
CA ALA A 371 -46.29 22.99 -11.07
C ALA A 371 -47.25 21.98 -11.77
N LEU A 372 -46.73 20.83 -12.21
CA LEU A 372 -47.57 19.75 -12.74
C LEU A 372 -48.56 19.22 -11.71
N ALA A 373 -48.13 19.02 -10.46
CA ALA A 373 -49.00 18.55 -9.39
C ALA A 373 -50.15 19.55 -9.09
N PHE A 374 -49.84 20.85 -9.04
CA PHE A 374 -50.87 21.90 -8.88
C PHE A 374 -51.83 21.97 -10.07
N ALA A 375 -51.31 21.87 -11.30
CA ALA A 375 -52.13 21.84 -12.51
C ALA A 375 -53.05 20.61 -12.56
N ALA A 376 -52.56 19.44 -12.15
CA ALA A 376 -53.36 18.22 -12.06
C ALA A 376 -54.45 18.31 -10.99
N ARG A 377 -54.17 18.95 -9.84
CA ARG A 377 -55.16 19.17 -8.79
C ARG A 377 -56.28 20.10 -9.25
N ARG A 378 -55.97 21.19 -9.95
CA ARG A 378 -56.97 22.11 -10.50
C ARG A 378 -57.89 21.49 -11.57
N ARG A 379 -57.48 20.40 -12.23
CA ARG A 379 -58.32 19.68 -13.22
C ARG A 379 -59.27 18.66 -12.58
N ARG A 380 -59.10 18.34 -11.29
CA ARG A 380 -59.94 17.39 -10.55
C ARG A 380 -61.06 18.05 -9.75
N ASP A 381 -60.94 19.36 -9.50
CA ASP A 381 -62.02 20.24 -9.04
C ASP A 381 -62.73 20.87 -10.27
#